data_AF-A0A955BQB7-F1
#
_entry.id   AF-A0A955BQB7-F1
#
_cell.length_a   1.000
_cell.length_b   1.000
_cell.length_c   1.000
_cell.angle_alpha   90.00
_cell.angle_beta   90.00
_cell.angle_gamma   90.00
#
_symmetry.space_group_name_H-M   'P 1'
#
loop_
_entity.id
_entity.type
_entity.pdbx_description
1 polymer ?
#
loop_
_entity_poly.entity_id
_entity_poly.type
_entity_poly.pdbx_seq_one_letter_code
_entity_poly.pdbx_strand_id
1 'polypeptide(L)'
;MYQEITRGIRVSVNPTYLEGQSDPSQGHYVWAYQVTIANEGSETVQLLTRHWKITDGRGQLHEVQGPGVVGEQPVLKPGES
;
A
#
# COMPACT_ATOMS: atom_id res chain seq x y z
N MET A 1 -10.78 4.48 4.53
CA MET A 1 -10.32 4.31 3.13
C MET A 1 -9.58 5.57 2.74
N TYR A 2 -8.34 5.43 2.28
CA TYR A 2 -7.51 6.51 1.74
C TYR A 2 -7.32 6.28 0.25
N GLN A 3 -7.27 7.33 -0.56
CA GLN A 3 -7.01 7.22 -1.98
C GLN A 3 -6.30 8.45 -2.52
N GLU A 4 -5.52 8.26 -3.58
CA GLU A 4 -4.88 9.33 -4.33
C GLU A 4 -4.83 8.94 -5.81
N ILE A 5 -4.93 9.92 -6.72
CA ILE A 5 -4.82 9.70 -8.17
C ILE A 5 -3.63 10.48 -8.69
N THR A 6 -2.68 9.80 -9.31
CA THR A 6 -1.55 10.44 -9.97
C THR A 6 -1.47 9.96 -11.41
N ARG A 7 -1.56 10.89 -12.37
CA ARG A 7 -1.45 10.59 -13.82
C ARG A 7 -2.40 9.46 -14.27
N GLY A 8 -3.63 9.45 -13.76
CA GLY A 8 -4.63 8.43 -14.09
C GLY A 8 -4.46 7.10 -13.36
N ILE A 9 -3.48 6.95 -12.46
CA ILE A 9 -3.35 5.75 -11.61
C ILE A 9 -3.93 6.06 -10.24
N ARG A 10 -5.03 5.39 -9.88
CA ARG A 10 -5.64 5.49 -8.55
C ARG A 10 -5.02 4.43 -7.65
N VAL A 11 -4.50 4.86 -6.51
CA VAL A 11 -4.08 3.96 -5.43
C VAL A 11 -5.04 4.14 -4.26
N SER A 12 -5.71 3.06 -3.86
CA SER A 12 -6.65 3.03 -2.74
C SER A 12 -6.12 2.10 -1.63
N VAL A 13 -6.18 2.56 -0.38
CA VAL A 13 -5.67 1.82 0.78
C VAL A 13 -6.75 1.71 1.87
N ASN A 14 -7.00 0.48 2.31
CA ASN A 14 -7.89 0.17 3.43
C ASN A 14 -7.10 -0.50 4.56
N PRO A 15 -6.71 0.25 5.62
CA PRO A 15 -6.11 -0.34 6.80
C PRO A 15 -7.17 -0.97 7.71
N THR A 16 -6.81 -2.08 8.34
CA THR A 16 -7.64 -2.82 9.30
C THR A 16 -6.79 -3.16 10.51
N TYR A 17 -7.21 -2.72 11.69
CA TYR A 17 -6.59 -3.11 12.95
C TYR A 17 -6.92 -4.57 13.26
N LEU A 18 -5.91 -5.37 13.59
CA LEU A 18 -6.07 -6.78 13.91
C LEU A 18 -6.05 -6.98 15.43
N GLU A 19 -7.21 -6.84 16.06
CA GLU A 19 -7.34 -6.92 17.52
C GLU A 19 -6.79 -8.25 18.08
N GLY A 20 -7.13 -9.38 17.47
CA GLY A 20 -6.69 -10.71 17.93
C GLY A 20 -5.18 -10.99 17.78
N GLN A 21 -4.43 -10.12 17.09
CA GLN A 21 -2.97 -10.22 16.96
C GLN A 21 -2.23 -9.09 17.70
N SER A 22 -2.98 -8.18 18.31
CA SER A 22 -2.44 -7.01 18.98
C SER A 22 -2.48 -7.21 20.50
N ASP A 23 -1.52 -6.60 21.20
CA ASP A 23 -1.51 -6.48 22.66
C ASP A 23 -1.23 -5.01 23.03
N PRO A 24 -2.29 -4.18 23.12
CA PRO A 24 -2.14 -2.78 23.49
C PRO A 24 -1.52 -2.56 24.87
N SER A 25 -1.66 -3.53 25.79
CA SER A 25 -1.08 -3.42 27.14
C SER A 25 0.44 -3.47 27.13
N GLN A 26 1.01 -4.16 26.13
CA GLN A 26 2.45 -4.25 25.87
C GLN A 26 2.92 -3.28 24.78
N GLY A 27 2.04 -2.41 24.27
CA GLY A 27 2.34 -1.49 23.18
C GLY A 27 2.57 -2.17 21.82
N HIS A 28 2.04 -3.39 21.63
CA HIS A 28 2.13 -4.14 20.37
C HIS A 28 0.84 -3.99 19.56
N TYR A 29 0.95 -3.42 18.36
CA TYR A 29 -0.21 -3.12 17.50
C TYR A 29 0.01 -3.68 16.10
N VAL A 30 -0.89 -4.58 15.67
CA VAL A 30 -0.82 -5.21 14.35
C VAL A 30 -1.92 -4.65 13.45
N TRP A 31 -1.51 -4.23 12.26
CA TRP A 31 -2.39 -3.68 11.24
C TRP A 31 -2.22 -4.46 9.94
N ALA A 32 -3.33 -4.82 9.31
CA ALA A 32 -3.37 -5.23 7.92
C ALA A 32 -3.70 -4.03 7.03
N TYR A 33 -3.35 -4.09 5.77
CA TYR A 33 -3.80 -3.14 4.77
C TYR A 33 -4.07 -3.84 3.45
N GLN A 34 -5.12 -3.40 2.76
CA GLN A 34 -5.41 -3.79 1.39
C GLN A 34 -5.13 -2.61 0.47
N VAL A 35 -4.28 -2.82 -0.53
CA VAL A 35 -3.97 -1.83 -1.58
C VAL A 35 -4.62 -2.27 -2.88
N THR A 36 -5.33 -1.36 -3.54
CA THR A 36 -5.82 -1.52 -4.91
C THR A 36 -5.16 -0.45 -5.77
N ILE A 37 -4.62 -0.84 -6.93
CA ILE A 37 -3.96 0.05 -7.87
C ILE A 37 -4.72 -0.05 -9.18
N ALA A 38 -5.58 0.92 -9.48
CA ALA A 38 -6.38 0.93 -10.68
C ALA A 38 -5.77 1.86 -11.74
N ASN A 39 -5.67 1.36 -12.98
CA ASN A 39 -5.27 2.16 -14.13
C ASN A 39 -6.51 2.79 -14.77
N GLU A 40 -6.77 4.06 -14.43
CA GLU A 40 -7.82 4.90 -15.03
C GLU A 40 -7.27 5.77 -16.17
N GLY A 41 -5.99 5.59 -16.53
CA GLY A 41 -5.35 6.24 -17.65
C GLY A 41 -5.64 5.55 -18.98
N SER A 42 -5.06 6.10 -20.04
CA SER A 42 -5.20 5.57 -21.41
C SER A 42 -4.02 4.69 -21.85
N GLU A 43 -2.96 4.60 -21.05
CA GLU A 43 -1.75 3.86 -21.37
C GLU A 43 -1.60 2.65 -20.45
N THR A 44 -1.01 1.57 -20.98
CA THR A 44 -0.62 0.42 -20.15
C THR A 44 0.55 0.81 -19.25
N VAL A 45 0.47 0.47 -17.97
CA VAL A 45 1.53 0.73 -16.98
C VAL A 45 2.03 -0.55 -16.34
N GLN A 46 3.24 -0.53 -15.78
CA GLN A 46 3.77 -1.63 -15.00
C GLN A 46 4.24 -1.14 -13.62
N LEU A 47 3.88 -1.86 -12.57
CA LEU A 47 4.42 -1.61 -11.24
C LEU A 47 5.82 -2.22 -11.15
N LEU A 48 6.83 -1.36 -11.02
CA LEU A 48 8.23 -1.78 -10.96
C LEU A 48 8.75 -1.92 -9.53
N THR A 49 8.49 -0.92 -8.69
CA THR A 49 9.02 -0.85 -7.33
C THR A 49 8.00 -0.24 -6.38
N ARG A 50 8.20 -0.50 -5.09
CA ARG A 50 7.45 0.12 -4.00
C ARG A 50 8.42 0.76 -3.01
N HIS A 51 7.96 1.84 -2.38
CA HIS A 51 8.67 2.49 -1.28
C HIS A 51 7.64 2.88 -0.22
N TRP A 52 7.78 2.31 0.96
CA TRP A 52 6.99 2.64 2.14
C TRP A 52 7.80 3.48 3.10
N LYS A 53 7.16 4.52 3.62
CA LYS A 53 7.63 5.34 4.74
C LYS A 53 6.60 5.20 5.85
N ILE A 54 6.96 4.49 6.91
CA ILE A 54 6.08 4.14 8.02
C ILE A 54 6.56 4.90 9.23
N THR A 55 5.74 5.81 9.76
CA THR A 55 6.07 6.55 10.98
C THR A 55 5.28 5.96 12.13
N ASP A 56 5.97 5.56 13.19
CA ASP A 56 5.32 5.04 14.40
C ASP A 56 4.73 6.15 15.27
N GLY A 57 4.04 5.78 16.36
CA GLY A 57 3.42 6.74 17.29
C GLY A 57 4.41 7.61 18.07
N ARG A 58 5.72 7.33 18.00
CA ARG A 58 6.80 8.12 18.62
C ARG A 58 7.53 9.00 17.60
N GLY A 59 7.11 8.98 16.33
CA GLY A 59 7.74 9.73 15.25
C GLY A 59 8.94 9.03 14.62
N GLN A 60 9.21 7.77 14.95
CA GLN A 60 10.29 7.01 14.33
C GLN A 60 9.91 6.58 12.92
N LEU A 61 10.77 6.89 11.95
CA LEU A 61 10.59 6.53 10.54
C LEU A 61 11.23 5.16 10.25
N HIS A 62 10.45 4.29 9.64
CA HIS A 62 10.87 3.04 9.05
C HIS A 62 10.63 3.08 7.54
N GLU A 63 11.67 2.77 6.76
CA GLU A 63 11.58 2.72 5.31
C GLU A 63 11.68 1.29 4.80
N VAL A 64 10.79 0.92 3.90
CA VAL A 64 10.81 -0.38 3.22
C VAL A 64 10.76 -0.14 1.73
N GLN A 65 11.79 -0.58 1.01
CA GLN A 65 11.87 -0.46 -0.43
C GLN A 65 12.10 -1.82 -1.07
N GLY A 66 11.54 -2.06 -2.25
CA GLY A 66 11.80 -3.28 -2.98
C GLY A 66 11.11 -3.33 -4.35
N PRO A 67 11.48 -4.33 -5.17
CA PRO A 67 10.84 -4.56 -6.46
C PRO A 67 9.41 -5.08 -6.26
N GLY A 68 8.53 -4.66 -7.16
CA GLY A 68 7.17 -5.18 -7.26
C GLY A 68 6.31 -4.98 -6.01
N VAL A 69 5.25 -5.77 -5.93
CA VAL A 69 4.38 -5.97 -4.78
C VAL A 69 4.17 -7.47 -4.60
N VAL A 70 4.23 -7.97 -3.37
CA VAL A 70 4.01 -9.39 -3.04
C VAL A 70 4.82 -10.41 -3.87
N GLY A 71 5.94 -9.99 -4.47
CA GLY A 71 6.78 -10.83 -5.34
C GLY A 71 6.56 -10.63 -6.84
N GLU A 72 5.58 -9.81 -7.24
CA GLU A 72 5.13 -9.63 -8.62
C GLU A 72 5.32 -8.19 -9.12
N GLN A 73 5.45 -8.01 -10.43
CA GLN A 73 5.48 -6.70 -11.11
C GLN A 73 4.31 -6.60 -12.09
N PRO A 74 3.08 -6.39 -11.60
CA PRO A 74 1.88 -6.43 -12.43
C PRO A 74 1.91 -5.36 -13.52
N VAL A 75 1.42 -5.76 -14.70
CA VAL A 75 1.14 -4.87 -15.82
C VAL A 75 -0.36 -4.62 -15.82
N LEU A 76 -0.77 -3.35 -15.84
CA LEU A 76 -2.16 -2.92 -15.80
C LEU A 76 -2.48 -2.19 -17.10
N LYS A 77 -3.40 -2.74 -17.89
CA LYS A 77 -4.01 -2.05 -19.03
C LYS A 77 -5.02 -1.01 -18.55
N PRO A 78 -5.42 -0.05 -19.42
CA PRO A 78 -6.54 0.84 -19.13
C PRO A 78 -7.77 0.07 -18.64
N GLY A 79 -8.27 0.43 -17.45
CA GLY A 79 -9.42 -0.17 -16.78
C GLY A 79 -9.11 -1.35 -15.84
N GLU A 80 -7.87 -1.85 -15.77
CA GLU A 80 -7.49 -2.95 -14.87
C GLU A 80 -7.09 -2.45 -13.46
N SER A 81 -7.22 -3.32 -12.44
CA SER A 81 -6.89 -3.03 -11.04
C SER A 81 -6.38 -4.23 -10.25
#